data_AF-A0A5P9GWB6-F1
#
_entry.id   AF-A0A5P9GWB6-F1
#
_cell.length_a   1.000
_cell.length_b   1.000
_cell.length_c   1.000
_cell.angle_alpha   90.00
_cell.angle_beta   90.00
_cell.angle_gamma   90.00
#
_symmetry.space_group_name_H-M   'P 1'
#
loop_
_entity.id
_entity.type
_entity.pdbx_description
1 polymer ?
#
loop_
_entity_poly.entity_id
_entity_poly.type
_entity_poly.pdbx_seq_one_letter_code
_entity_poly.pdbx_strand_id
1 'polypeptide(L)' 'MSGKTLTLIAILAFVIFVVGTFVWFIGKWNASEDEALTGAVPAKTEERQA' A
#
# COMPACT_ATOMS: atom_id res chain seq x y z
N MET A 1 -18.30 16.09 -28.33
CA MET A 1 -18.58 16.25 -26.89
C MET A 1 -18.39 17.72 -26.51
N SER A 2 -19.24 18.27 -25.66
CA SER A 2 -19.03 19.63 -25.11
C SER A 2 -17.74 19.64 -24.27
N GLY A 3 -16.92 20.68 -24.34
CA GLY A 3 -15.68 20.79 -23.55
C GLY A 3 -15.91 20.69 -22.04
N LYS A 4 -17.13 21.01 -21.60
CA LYS A 4 -17.61 20.84 -20.21
C LYS A 4 -17.63 19.37 -19.79
N THR A 5 -18.11 18.48 -20.67
CA THR A 5 -18.16 17.03 -20.43
C THR A 5 -16.75 16.45 -20.30
N LEU A 6 -15.82 16.90 -21.14
CA LEU A 6 -14.42 16.45 -21.12
C LEU A 6 -13.72 16.86 -19.83
N THR A 7 -13.99 18.08 -19.34
CA THR A 7 -13.48 18.59 -18.07
C THR A 7 -14.01 17.77 -16.89
N LEU A 8 -15.31 17.46 -16.87
CA LEU A 8 -15.90 16.63 -15.81
C LEU A 8 -15.31 15.22 -15.78
N ILE A 9 -15.08 14.61 -16.94
CA ILE A 9 -14.45 13.29 -17.03
C ILE A 9 -13.01 13.35 -16.52
N ALA A 10 -12.25 14.40 -16.87
CA ALA A 10 -10.88 14.57 -16.40
C ALA A 10 -10.81 14.72 -14.87
N ILE A 11 -11.71 15.51 -14.28
CA ILE A 11 -11.80 15.66 -12.82
C ILE A 11 -12.18 14.32 -12.17
N LEU A 12 -13.17 13.61 -12.73
CA LEU A 12 -13.60 12.32 -12.19
C LEU A 12 -12.46 11.29 -12.23
N ALA A 13 -11.74 11.20 -13.34
CA ALA A 13 -10.59 10.32 -13.48
C ALA A 13 -9.47 10.68 -12.48
N PHE A 14 -9.22 11.97 -12.30
CA PHE A 14 -8.25 12.46 -11.31
C PHE A 14 -8.65 12.07 -9.88
N VAL A 15 -9.92 12.25 -9.51
CA VAL A 15 -10.43 11.87 -8.18
C VAL A 15 -10.28 10.36 -7.93
N ILE A 16 -10.69 9.52 -8.90
CA ILE A 16 -10.56 8.07 -8.77
C ILE A 16 -9.08 7.66 -8.63
N PHE A 17 -8.19 8.28 -9.41
CA PHE A 17 -6.76 8.02 -9.33
C PHE A 17 -6.18 8.38 -7.95
N VAL A 18 -6.50 9.57 -7.44
CA VAL A 18 -6.02 10.03 -6.13
C VAL A 18 -6.56 9.14 -5.00
N VAL A 19 -7.86 8.82 -5.01
CA VAL A 19 -8.45 7.96 -3.96
C VAL A 19 -7.89 6.55 -4.03
N GLY A 20 -7.76 5.98 -5.24
CA GLY A 20 -7.21 4.63 -5.42
C GLY A 20 -5.75 4.52 -4.96
N THR A 21 -4.91 5.49 -5.34
CA THR A 21 -3.50 5.54 -4.90
C THR A 21 -3.38 5.77 -3.40
N PHE A 22 -4.25 6.60 -2.82
CA PHE A 22 -4.27 6.84 -1.37
C PHE A 22 -4.64 5.59 -0.57
N VAL A 23 -5.72 4.88 -0.95
CA VAL A 23 -6.13 3.64 -0.28
C VAL A 23 -5.05 2.56 -0.43
N TRP A 24 -4.45 2.43 -1.62
CA TRP A 24 -3.33 1.52 -1.84
C TRP A 24 -2.11 1.85 -0.96
N PHE A 25 -1.77 3.14 -0.85
CA PHE A 25 -0.68 3.61 0.01
C PHE A 25 -0.91 3.25 1.48
N ILE A 26 -2.11 3.50 2.02
CA ILE A 26 -2.45 3.16 3.41
C ILE A 26 -2.43 1.64 3.62
N GLY A 27 -2.99 0.86 2.70
CA GLY A 27 -2.93 -0.61 2.77
C GLY A 27 -1.50 -1.13 2.77
N LYS A 28 -0.62 -0.56 1.93
CA LYS A 28 0.78 -0.97 1.89
C LYS A 28 1.58 -0.47 3.10
N TRP A 29 1.23 0.69 3.65
CA TRP A 29 1.82 1.21 4.88
C TRP A 29 1.61 0.24 6.05
N ASN A 30 0.38 -0.23 6.26
CA ASN A 30 0.07 -1.21 7.30
C ASN A 30 0.80 -2.55 7.08
N ALA A 31 0.87 -3.03 5.83
CA ALA A 31 1.57 -4.27 5.52
C ALA A 31 3.10 -4.18 5.77
N SER A 32 3.69 -2.99 5.64
CA SER A 32 5.10 -2.76 5.97
C SER A 32 5.37 -2.75 7.48
N GLU A 33 4.38 -2.41 8.31
CA GLU A 33 4.51 -2.49 9.77
C GLU A 33 4.51 -3.95 10.28
N ASP A 34 3.68 -4.82 9.71
CA ASP A 34 3.64 -6.24 10.09
C ASP A 34 4.89 -7.03 9.61
N GLU A 35 5.46 -6.67 8.47
CA GLU A 35 6.69 -7.28 7.93
C GLU A 35 7.95 -6.85 8.74
N ALA A 36 7.95 -5.63 9.28
CA ALA A 36 9.03 -5.14 10.15
C ALA A 36 9.03 -5.79 11.55
N LEU A 37 7.85 -6.18 12.05
CA LEU A 37 7.70 -6.81 13.37
C LEU A 37 7.90 -8.33 13.36
N THR A 38 7.74 -8.98 12.20
CA THR A 38 7.91 -10.43 12.06
C THR A 38 9.35 -10.85 11.72
N GLY A 39 10.21 -9.91 11.33
CA GLY A 39 11.63 -10.16 11.04
C GLY A 39 12.58 -10.17 12.25
N ALA A 40 12.09 -9.92 13.47
CA ALA A 40 12.89 -9.76 14.69
C ALA A 40 12.79 -10.95 15.67
N VAL A 41 12.70 -12.18 15.17
CA VAL A 41 12.92 -13.39 16.00
C VAL A 41 14.22 -14.07 15.59
N PRO A 42 15.38 -13.74 16.20
CA PRO A 42 16.51 -14.63 16.21
C PRO A 42 16.30 -15.63 17.35
N ALA A 43 15.54 -16.70 17.12
CA ALA A 43 15.41 -17.76 18.10
C ALA A 43 15.28 -19.12 17.41
N LYS A 44 16.41 -19.67 16.99
CA LYS A 44 16.98 -20.87 17.62
C LYS A 44 18.32 -21.19 16.96
N THR A 45 19.38 -20.77 17.62
CA THR A 45 20.70 -21.38 17.49
C THR A 45 20.53 -22.88 17.77
N GLU A 46 20.47 -23.69 16.71
CA GLU A 46 20.56 -25.14 16.77
C GLU A 46 22.04 -25.52 16.97
N GLU A 47 22.62 -25.03 18.06
CA GLU A 47 23.95 -25.48 18.52
C GLU A 47 23.78 -26.75 19.34
N ARG A 48 24.24 -27.85 18.73
CA ARG A 48 24.91 -28.99 19.36
C ARG A 48 24.54 -29.25 20.83
N GLN A 49 23.63 -30.18 21.07
CA GLN A 49 23.81 -31.11 22.19
C GLN A 49 24.13 -32.48 21.61
N ALA A 50 25.43 -32.74 21.59
CA ALA A 50 26.04 -34.05 21.50
C ALA A 50 25.96 -34.78 22.85
#